data_AF-A0A1B6HCT5-F1
#
_entry.id   AF-A0A1B6HCT5-F1
#
_cell.length_a   1.000
_cell.length_b   1.000
_cell.length_c   1.000
_cell.angle_alpha   90.00
_cell.angle_beta   90.00
_cell.angle_gamma   90.00
#
_symmetry.space_group_name_H-M   'P 1'
#
loop_
_entity.id
_entity.type
_entity.pdbx_description
1 polymer ?
#
loop_
_entity_poly.entity_id
_entity_poly.type
_entity_poly.pdbx_seq_one_letter_code
_entity_poly.pdbx_strand_id
1 'polypeptide(L)'
;DRRMAAISSLAFNECHNCDAIFKMINVWDTMLKRPIIKAEITPKFNVIIDILNNELDTVRAIYNEQMELYEENGFITVDTNWPPVAGGLVWILKMINRISHPVESFKQFENPIVTSPEGEYVIVKYDEMTELLGELEEEIFSTWCEEIPQICNDSLTKTLLLVDPDTRILTLNFDKELDAGLKEVRYLKLIG
;
A
#
# COMPACT_ATOMS: atom_id res chain seq x y z
N ASP A 1 -40.01 -11.01 -8.46
CA ASP A 1 -38.91 -11.60 -7.66
C ASP A 1 -37.97 -12.52 -8.44
N ARG A 2 -38.39 -13.61 -9.08
CA ARG A 2 -37.47 -14.51 -9.82
C ARG A 2 -36.59 -13.80 -10.88
N ARG A 3 -37.17 -12.85 -11.65
CA ARG A 3 -36.39 -12.03 -12.60
C ARG A 3 -35.35 -11.16 -11.91
N MET A 4 -35.68 -10.58 -10.76
CA MET A 4 -34.76 -9.75 -9.98
C MET A 4 -33.62 -10.59 -9.37
N ALA A 5 -33.92 -11.81 -8.93
CA ALA A 5 -32.90 -12.75 -8.47
C ALA A 5 -31.90 -13.09 -9.60
N ALA A 6 -32.39 -13.36 -10.81
CA ALA A 6 -31.54 -13.58 -11.99
C ALA A 6 -30.68 -12.35 -12.35
N ILE A 7 -31.25 -11.14 -12.33
CA ILE A 7 -30.51 -9.90 -12.58
C ILE A 7 -29.44 -9.67 -11.50
N SER A 8 -29.72 -10.02 -10.25
CA SER A 8 -28.74 -9.94 -9.15
C SER A 8 -27.64 -10.96 -9.28
N SER A 9 -28.00 -12.18 -9.64
CA SER A 9 -27.05 -13.25 -9.94
C SER A 9 -26.10 -12.84 -11.06
N LEU A 10 -26.61 -12.19 -12.12
CA LEU A 10 -25.81 -11.70 -13.25
C LEU A 10 -24.91 -10.54 -12.85
N ALA A 11 -25.45 -9.50 -12.20
CA ALA A 11 -24.66 -8.33 -11.78
C ALA A 11 -23.52 -8.71 -10.82
N PHE A 12 -23.75 -9.68 -9.92
CA PHE A 12 -22.71 -10.19 -9.05
C PHE A 12 -21.57 -10.85 -9.85
N ASN A 13 -21.90 -11.62 -10.89
CA ASN A 13 -20.90 -12.28 -11.73
C ASN A 13 -20.06 -11.28 -12.57
N GLU A 14 -20.56 -10.07 -12.81
CA GLU A 14 -19.84 -9.00 -13.51
C GLU A 14 -18.92 -8.20 -12.56
N CYS A 15 -18.99 -8.45 -11.24
CA CYS A 15 -18.11 -7.80 -10.27
C CYS A 15 -16.79 -8.57 -10.16
N HIS A 16 -15.68 -7.91 -10.54
CA HIS A 16 -14.34 -8.53 -10.58
C HIS A 16 -13.41 -8.16 -9.43
N ASN A 17 -13.86 -7.29 -8.51
CA ASN A 17 -13.10 -6.91 -7.32
C ASN A 17 -14.03 -6.67 -6.12
N CYS A 18 -13.46 -6.67 -4.92
CA CYS A 18 -14.21 -6.49 -3.68
C CYS A 18 -14.99 -5.16 -3.67
N ASP A 19 -14.40 -4.07 -4.16
CA ASP A 19 -15.07 -2.76 -4.21
C ASP A 19 -16.37 -2.80 -5.03
N ALA A 20 -16.35 -3.42 -6.21
CA ALA A 20 -17.53 -3.57 -7.06
C ALA A 20 -18.60 -4.42 -6.37
N ILE A 21 -18.18 -5.53 -5.73
CA ILE A 21 -19.09 -6.41 -4.98
C ILE A 21 -19.75 -5.64 -3.82
N PHE A 22 -18.97 -4.97 -2.97
CA PHE A 22 -19.51 -4.23 -1.83
C PHE A 22 -20.36 -3.03 -2.26
N LYS A 23 -19.98 -2.32 -3.33
CA LYS A 23 -20.84 -1.28 -3.93
C LYS A 23 -22.17 -1.85 -4.39
N MET A 24 -22.17 -3.00 -5.08
CA MET A 24 -23.39 -3.66 -5.51
C MET A 24 -24.26 -4.05 -4.31
N ILE A 25 -23.67 -4.66 -3.26
CA ILE A 25 -24.36 -5.04 -2.03
C ILE A 25 -25.01 -3.81 -1.39
N ASN A 26 -24.28 -2.70 -1.28
CA ASN A 26 -24.78 -1.46 -0.69
C ASN A 26 -25.94 -0.85 -1.49
N VAL A 27 -25.83 -0.81 -2.82
CA VAL A 27 -26.90 -0.26 -3.67
C VAL A 27 -28.16 -1.15 -3.63
N TRP A 28 -27.99 -2.47 -3.47
CA TRP A 28 -29.09 -3.45 -3.53
C TRP A 28 -29.51 -3.98 -2.15
N ASP A 29 -29.05 -3.40 -1.04
CA ASP A 29 -29.27 -3.90 0.32
C ASP A 29 -30.76 -4.27 0.59
N THR A 30 -31.68 -3.36 0.29
CA THR A 30 -33.12 -3.60 0.48
C THR A 30 -33.68 -4.74 -0.39
N MET A 31 -33.09 -4.98 -1.57
CA MET A 31 -33.47 -6.08 -2.47
C MET A 31 -32.87 -7.41 -2.00
N LEU A 32 -31.62 -7.40 -1.53
CA LEU A 32 -30.92 -8.59 -1.02
C LEU A 32 -31.58 -9.16 0.23
N LYS A 33 -32.33 -8.36 0.99
CA LYS A 33 -33.15 -8.81 2.13
C LYS A 33 -34.35 -9.69 1.72
N ARG A 34 -34.74 -9.69 0.45
CA ARG A 34 -35.88 -10.51 -0.04
C ARG A 34 -35.49 -11.99 -0.11
N PRO A 35 -36.29 -12.93 0.43
CA PRO A 35 -35.88 -14.34 0.59
C PRO A 35 -35.41 -15.03 -0.69
N ILE A 36 -36.12 -14.81 -1.81
CA ILE A 36 -35.82 -15.43 -3.11
C ILE A 36 -34.47 -14.93 -3.66
N ILE A 37 -34.16 -13.64 -3.45
CA ILE A 37 -32.92 -13.02 -3.94
C ILE A 37 -31.76 -13.41 -3.01
N LYS A 38 -31.99 -13.38 -1.69
CA LYS A 38 -31.01 -13.80 -0.69
C LYS A 38 -30.53 -15.23 -0.92
N ALA A 39 -31.45 -16.16 -1.18
CA ALA A 39 -31.11 -17.55 -1.42
C ALA A 39 -30.24 -17.76 -2.67
N GLU A 40 -30.41 -16.91 -3.69
CA GLU A 40 -29.65 -16.98 -4.95
C GLU A 40 -28.23 -16.39 -4.82
N ILE A 41 -28.09 -15.28 -4.09
CA ILE A 41 -26.81 -14.55 -4.00
C ILE A 41 -25.91 -15.06 -2.87
N THR A 42 -26.48 -15.46 -1.71
CA THR A 42 -25.68 -15.81 -0.52
C THR A 42 -24.59 -16.86 -0.79
N PRO A 43 -24.85 -17.93 -1.57
CA PRO A 43 -23.82 -18.93 -1.87
C PRO A 43 -22.63 -18.38 -2.66
N LYS A 44 -22.79 -17.26 -3.36
CA LYS A 44 -21.75 -16.65 -4.19
C LYS A 44 -20.78 -15.79 -3.39
N PHE A 45 -21.10 -15.40 -2.16
CA PHE A 45 -20.24 -14.53 -1.37
C PHE A 45 -18.89 -15.16 -1.01
N ASN A 46 -18.76 -16.50 -1.09
CA ASN A 46 -17.46 -17.17 -0.93
C ASN A 46 -16.39 -16.66 -1.92
N VAL A 47 -16.79 -16.19 -3.11
CA VAL A 47 -15.87 -15.59 -4.09
C VAL A 47 -15.15 -14.35 -3.52
N ILE A 48 -15.72 -13.65 -2.54
CA ILE A 48 -15.07 -12.51 -1.89
C ILE A 48 -13.79 -12.96 -1.19
N ILE A 49 -13.82 -14.10 -0.51
CA ILE A 49 -12.65 -14.68 0.18
C ILE A 49 -11.56 -15.03 -0.84
N ASP A 50 -11.93 -15.61 -1.98
CA ASP A 50 -10.98 -15.93 -3.05
C ASP A 50 -10.32 -14.67 -3.62
N ILE A 51 -11.10 -13.61 -3.86
CA ILE A 51 -10.57 -12.33 -4.35
C ILE A 51 -9.61 -11.70 -3.33
N LEU A 52 -9.97 -11.68 -2.04
CA LEU A 52 -9.10 -11.16 -0.98
C LEU A 52 -7.80 -11.96 -0.85
N ASN A 53 -7.88 -13.28 -0.90
CA ASN A 53 -6.71 -14.14 -0.85
C ASN A 53 -5.74 -13.84 -2.00
N ASN A 54 -6.27 -13.77 -3.23
CA ASN A 54 -5.48 -13.46 -4.42
C ASN A 54 -4.84 -12.08 -4.34
N GLU A 55 -5.54 -11.09 -3.78
CA GLU A 55 -5.00 -9.74 -3.61
C GLU A 55 -3.86 -9.72 -2.58
N LEU A 56 -4.01 -10.43 -1.45
CA LEU A 56 -2.95 -10.59 -0.46
C LEU A 56 -1.75 -11.35 -1.01
N ASP A 57 -1.96 -12.41 -1.80
CA ASP A 57 -0.87 -13.14 -2.48
C ASP A 57 -0.13 -12.27 -3.48
N THR A 58 -0.86 -11.42 -4.21
CA THR A 58 -0.27 -10.47 -5.15
C THR A 58 0.59 -9.45 -4.42
N VAL A 59 0.10 -8.89 -3.31
CA VAL A 59 0.89 -7.93 -2.50
C VAL A 59 2.10 -8.61 -1.87
N ARG A 60 1.97 -9.85 -1.40
CA ARG A 60 3.10 -10.64 -0.90
C ARG A 60 4.16 -10.89 -1.96
N ALA A 61 3.75 -11.20 -3.20
CA ALA A 61 4.69 -11.39 -4.30
C ALA A 61 5.44 -10.11 -4.65
N ILE A 62 4.73 -8.98 -4.75
CA ILE A 62 5.34 -7.65 -5.00
C ILE A 62 6.30 -7.30 -3.87
N TYR A 63 5.93 -7.55 -2.61
CA TYR A 63 6.81 -7.33 -1.46
C TYR A 63 8.10 -8.14 -1.59
N ASN A 64 8.02 -9.42 -1.90
CA ASN A 64 9.22 -10.27 -2.01
C ASN A 64 10.15 -9.80 -3.13
N GLU A 65 9.62 -9.47 -4.31
CA GLU A 65 10.40 -8.88 -5.41
C GLU A 65 11.06 -7.57 -4.98
N GLN A 66 10.34 -6.74 -4.24
CA GLN A 66 10.88 -5.49 -3.72
C GLN A 66 12.01 -5.71 -2.71
N MET A 67 11.94 -6.76 -1.88
CA MET A 67 12.98 -7.09 -0.90
C MET A 67 14.28 -7.54 -1.58
N GLU A 68 14.19 -8.32 -2.66
CA GLU A 68 15.37 -8.68 -3.46
C GLU A 68 16.07 -7.42 -4.00
N LEU A 69 15.29 -6.46 -4.50
CA LEU A 69 15.84 -5.17 -4.97
C LEU A 69 16.37 -4.29 -3.84
N TYR A 70 15.75 -4.34 -2.66
CA TYR A 70 16.18 -3.61 -1.47
C TYR A 70 17.54 -4.11 -0.99
N GLU A 71 17.76 -5.42 -0.98
CA GLU A 71 19.05 -6.03 -0.64
C GLU A 71 20.17 -5.65 -1.62
N GLU A 72 19.85 -5.54 -2.92
CA GLU A 72 20.82 -5.16 -3.96
C GLU A 72 21.14 -3.65 -3.95
N ASN A 73 20.11 -2.80 -3.86
CA ASN A 73 20.23 -1.36 -4.05
C ASN A 73 20.37 -0.57 -2.75
N GLY A 74 19.98 -1.13 -1.61
CA GLY A 74 19.93 -0.48 -0.30
C GLY A 74 18.74 0.46 -0.11
N PHE A 75 17.79 0.52 -1.04
CA PHE A 75 16.59 1.33 -0.94
C PHE A 75 15.43 0.74 -1.76
N ILE A 76 14.21 1.11 -1.40
CA ILE A 76 13.00 0.68 -2.11
C ILE A 76 12.96 1.35 -3.49
N THR A 77 13.05 0.54 -4.54
CA THR A 77 12.87 0.95 -5.93
C THR A 77 11.47 1.51 -6.17
N VAL A 78 11.38 2.80 -6.53
CA VAL A 78 10.13 3.51 -6.83
C VAL A 78 10.24 4.33 -8.11
N ASP A 79 9.13 4.93 -8.53
CA ASP A 79 9.06 5.81 -9.71
C ASP A 79 10.09 6.96 -9.67
N THR A 80 10.50 7.42 -10.85
CA THR A 80 11.46 8.50 -11.00
C THR A 80 10.98 9.79 -10.30
N ASN A 81 11.93 10.56 -9.73
CA ASN A 81 11.73 11.82 -9.01
C ASN A 81 11.26 11.70 -7.55
N TRP A 82 11.10 10.49 -7.03
CA TRP A 82 10.95 10.30 -5.58
C TRP A 82 12.32 10.26 -4.89
N PRO A 83 12.47 10.97 -3.76
CA PRO A 83 13.57 10.70 -2.84
C PRO A 83 13.50 9.24 -2.33
N PRO A 84 14.63 8.53 -2.16
CA PRO A 84 14.66 7.12 -1.78
C PRO A 84 13.84 6.76 -0.53
N VAL A 85 13.95 7.54 0.55
CA VAL A 85 13.29 7.23 1.83
C VAL A 85 11.82 7.56 1.76
N ALA A 86 11.45 8.80 1.44
CA ALA A 86 10.06 9.20 1.31
C ALA A 86 9.31 8.40 0.24
N GLY A 87 9.99 8.06 -0.86
CA GLY A 87 9.48 7.17 -1.90
C GLY A 87 9.18 5.78 -1.38
N GLY A 88 10.12 5.18 -0.65
CA GLY A 88 9.95 3.89 0.01
C GLY A 88 8.75 3.88 0.96
N LEU A 89 8.64 4.87 1.85
CA LEU A 89 7.52 4.97 2.78
C LEU A 89 6.18 5.14 2.05
N VAL A 90 6.13 5.92 0.97
CA VAL A 90 4.92 6.04 0.14
C VAL A 90 4.56 4.72 -0.52
N TRP A 91 5.55 3.93 -0.95
CA TRP A 91 5.30 2.60 -1.51
C TRP A 91 4.69 1.67 -0.47
N ILE A 92 5.23 1.65 0.76
CA ILE A 92 4.67 0.86 1.87
C ILE A 92 3.23 1.28 2.15
N LEU A 93 2.99 2.58 2.30
CA LEU A 93 1.65 3.13 2.53
C LEU A 93 0.66 2.77 1.42
N LYS A 94 1.10 2.74 0.15
CA LYS A 94 0.28 2.29 -0.98
C LYS A 94 -0.08 0.81 -0.86
N MET A 95 0.86 -0.04 -0.44
CA MET A 95 0.62 -1.47 -0.26
C MET A 95 -0.38 -1.73 0.86
N ILE A 96 -0.21 -1.07 2.02
CA ILE A 96 -1.15 -1.17 3.15
C ILE A 96 -2.54 -0.72 2.69
N ASN A 97 -2.68 0.48 2.12
CA ASN A 97 -3.98 1.00 1.69
C ASN A 97 -4.69 0.10 0.67
N ARG A 98 -3.93 -0.53 -0.24
CA ARG A 98 -4.46 -1.45 -1.25
C ARG A 98 -5.17 -2.65 -0.62
N ILE A 99 -4.64 -3.19 0.49
CA ILE A 99 -5.21 -4.35 1.17
C ILE A 99 -6.19 -3.98 2.30
N SER A 100 -6.00 -2.84 2.96
CA SER A 100 -6.85 -2.40 4.07
C SER A 100 -8.28 -2.11 3.61
N HIS A 101 -8.46 -1.37 2.51
CA HIS A 101 -9.80 -1.00 2.03
C HIS A 101 -10.74 -2.21 1.81
N PRO A 102 -10.35 -3.26 1.05
CA PRO A 102 -11.22 -4.41 0.82
C PRO A 102 -11.36 -5.30 2.07
N VAL A 103 -10.32 -5.43 2.91
CA VAL A 103 -10.38 -6.24 4.13
C VAL A 103 -11.25 -5.58 5.21
N GLU A 104 -11.18 -4.25 5.37
CA GLU A 104 -12.06 -3.51 6.28
C GLU A 104 -13.52 -3.64 5.87
N SER A 105 -13.80 -3.53 4.57
CA SER A 105 -15.14 -3.75 4.02
C SER A 105 -15.65 -5.18 4.31
N PHE A 106 -14.75 -6.17 4.21
CA PHE A 106 -15.05 -7.55 4.55
C PHE A 106 -15.29 -7.76 6.06
N LYS A 107 -14.46 -7.17 6.93
CA LYS A 107 -14.63 -7.22 8.39
C LYS A 107 -15.98 -6.64 8.85
N GLN A 108 -16.49 -5.63 8.14
CA GLN A 108 -17.79 -5.00 8.42
C GLN A 108 -18.98 -5.73 7.78
N PHE A 109 -18.75 -6.74 6.94
CA PHE A 109 -19.81 -7.42 6.22
C PHE A 109 -20.61 -8.35 7.15
N GLU A 110 -21.91 -8.07 7.31
CA GLU A 110 -22.80 -8.88 8.16
C GLU A 110 -23.18 -10.23 7.49
N ASN A 111 -22.20 -11.12 7.32
CA ASN A 111 -22.39 -12.43 6.70
C ASN A 111 -21.56 -13.54 7.39
N PRO A 112 -22.08 -14.77 7.52
CA PRO A 112 -21.36 -15.88 8.13
C PRO A 112 -20.01 -16.22 7.51
N ILE A 113 -19.74 -15.82 6.26
CA ILE A 113 -18.44 -16.04 5.63
C ILE A 113 -17.29 -15.31 6.33
N VAL A 114 -17.57 -14.23 7.08
CA VAL A 114 -16.53 -13.48 7.79
C VAL A 114 -16.00 -14.28 8.98
N THR A 115 -16.88 -15.02 9.65
CA THR A 115 -16.56 -15.90 10.78
C THR A 115 -16.33 -17.36 10.34
N SER A 116 -16.21 -17.62 9.05
CA SER A 116 -15.84 -18.95 8.58
C SER A 116 -14.33 -19.16 8.78
N PRO A 117 -13.84 -20.41 8.88
CA PRO A 117 -12.41 -20.68 8.99
C PRO A 117 -11.59 -20.01 7.88
N GLU A 118 -12.13 -19.97 6.65
CA GLU A 118 -11.51 -19.34 5.50
C GLU A 118 -11.52 -17.80 5.60
N GLY A 119 -12.60 -17.22 6.12
CA GLY A 119 -12.70 -15.78 6.36
C GLY A 119 -11.74 -15.30 7.46
N GLU A 120 -11.66 -16.04 8.57
CA GLU A 120 -10.70 -15.77 9.65
C GLU A 120 -9.26 -15.90 9.15
N TYR A 121 -8.98 -16.92 8.32
CA TYR A 121 -7.66 -17.11 7.74
C TYR A 121 -7.21 -15.92 6.87
N VAL A 122 -8.12 -15.37 6.04
CA VAL A 122 -7.82 -14.16 5.24
C VAL A 122 -7.48 -12.97 6.13
N ILE A 123 -8.18 -12.82 7.26
CA ILE A 123 -7.91 -11.73 8.22
C ILE A 123 -6.53 -11.89 8.85
N VAL A 124 -6.17 -13.10 9.28
CA VAL A 124 -4.83 -13.40 9.83
C VAL A 124 -3.75 -13.09 8.80
N LYS A 125 -3.92 -13.57 7.55
CA LYS A 125 -2.99 -13.30 6.45
C LYS A 125 -2.83 -11.81 6.16
N TYR A 126 -3.92 -11.04 6.27
CA TYR A 126 -3.87 -9.58 6.17
C TYR A 126 -3.07 -8.97 7.33
N ASP A 127 -3.35 -9.37 8.57
CA ASP A 127 -2.69 -8.82 9.75
C ASP A 127 -1.17 -9.11 9.68
N GLU A 128 -0.75 -10.33 9.32
CA GLU A 128 0.65 -10.71 9.06
C GLU A 128 1.30 -9.84 7.97
N MET A 129 0.60 -9.60 6.85
CA MET A 129 1.13 -8.76 5.77
C MET A 129 1.30 -7.31 6.21
N THR A 130 0.37 -6.77 7.00
CA THR A 130 0.48 -5.40 7.53
C THR A 130 1.58 -5.26 8.57
N GLU A 131 1.83 -6.28 9.38
CA GLU A 131 2.93 -6.31 10.33
C GLU A 131 4.27 -6.25 9.59
N LEU A 132 4.46 -7.09 8.57
CA LEU A 132 5.69 -7.09 7.76
C LEU A 132 5.95 -5.76 7.04
N LEU A 133 4.89 -5.11 6.54
CA LEU A 133 5.02 -3.77 5.93
C LEU A 133 5.35 -2.70 6.98
N GLY A 134 4.81 -2.80 8.19
CA GLY A 134 5.08 -1.89 9.30
C GLY A 134 6.50 -2.01 9.85
N GLU A 135 7.02 -3.23 9.97
CA GLU A 135 8.41 -3.48 10.37
C GLU A 135 9.39 -2.84 9.37
N LEU A 136 9.13 -2.99 8.07
CA LEU A 136 9.94 -2.36 7.02
C LEU A 136 9.87 -0.83 7.06
N GLU A 137 8.70 -0.27 7.34
CA GLU A 137 8.53 1.19 7.52
C GLU A 137 9.36 1.70 8.69
N GLU A 138 9.29 1.01 9.83
CA GLU A 138 10.07 1.36 11.02
C GLU A 138 11.57 1.26 10.77
N GLU A 139 12.03 0.20 10.09
CA GLU A 139 13.43 0.03 9.69
C GLU A 139 13.92 1.22 8.86
N ILE A 140 13.26 1.47 7.72
CA ILE A 140 13.67 2.53 6.77
C ILE A 140 13.67 3.90 7.44
N PHE A 141 12.63 4.21 8.20
CA PHE A 141 12.50 5.52 8.84
C PHE A 141 13.52 5.72 9.95
N SER A 142 13.75 4.69 10.78
CA SER A 142 14.69 4.77 11.90
C SER A 142 16.13 4.90 11.41
N THR A 143 16.53 4.09 10.43
CA THR A 143 17.87 4.19 9.80
C THR A 143 18.10 5.59 9.23
N TRP A 144 17.13 6.14 8.50
CA TRP A 144 17.26 7.50 7.97
C TRP A 144 17.39 8.57 9.07
N CYS A 145 16.62 8.45 10.16
CA CYS A 145 16.69 9.38 11.29
C CYS A 145 18.06 9.37 11.98
N GLU A 146 18.75 8.23 11.99
CA GLU A 146 20.10 8.11 12.56
C GLU A 146 21.18 8.69 11.63
N GLU A 147 21.03 8.53 10.32
CA GLU A 147 22.01 8.96 9.33
C GLU A 147 21.96 10.45 9.01
N ILE A 148 20.76 11.03 8.91
CA ILE A 148 20.57 12.40 8.42
C ILE A 148 21.31 13.49 9.23
N PRO A 149 21.44 13.43 10.58
CA PRO A 149 22.16 14.45 11.33
C PRO A 149 23.66 14.47 11.00
N GLN A 150 24.25 13.29 10.79
CA GLN A 150 25.66 13.16 10.44
C GLN A 150 25.91 13.70 9.02
N ILE A 151 25.07 13.34 8.06
CA ILE A 151 25.10 13.87 6.69
C ILE A 151 25.02 15.40 6.71
N CYS A 152 24.12 15.96 7.52
CA CYS A 152 23.98 17.41 7.65
C CYS A 152 25.24 18.05 8.22
N ASN A 153 25.83 17.49 9.27
CA ASN A 153 27.04 18.02 9.90
C ASN A 153 28.22 18.01 8.91
N ASP A 154 28.47 16.86 8.26
CA ASP A 154 29.57 16.71 7.31
C ASP A 154 29.39 17.61 6.09
N SER A 155 28.17 17.73 5.57
CA SER A 155 27.86 18.61 4.43
C SER A 155 28.01 20.09 4.76
N LEU A 156 27.61 20.53 5.96
CA LEU A 156 27.69 21.94 6.38
C LEU A 156 29.12 22.40 6.68
N THR A 157 30.06 21.49 6.94
CA THR A 157 31.48 21.83 7.13
C THR A 157 32.22 22.11 5.83
N LYS A 158 31.67 21.73 4.66
CA LYS A 158 32.30 21.95 3.36
C LYS A 158 32.22 23.42 2.94
N THR A 159 33.26 23.92 2.28
CA THR A 159 33.30 25.31 1.80
C THR A 159 32.23 25.54 0.73
N LEU A 160 31.34 26.51 0.96
CA LEU A 160 30.20 26.80 0.06
C LEU A 160 30.60 27.31 -1.33
N LEU A 161 31.76 27.93 -1.45
CA LEU A 161 32.24 28.49 -2.71
C LEU A 161 33.52 27.77 -3.12
N LEU A 162 33.52 27.23 -4.33
CA LEU A 162 34.70 26.70 -4.98
C LEU A 162 35.11 27.66 -6.09
N VAL A 163 36.41 27.85 -6.25
CA VAL A 163 36.98 28.55 -7.39
C VAL A 163 37.62 27.50 -8.26
N ASP A 164 37.12 27.36 -9.48
CA ASP A 164 37.74 26.51 -10.48
C ASP A 164 39.17 27.05 -10.76
N PRO A 165 40.23 26.24 -10.56
CA PRO A 165 41.61 26.68 -10.71
C PRO A 165 41.95 27.09 -12.16
N ASP A 166 41.27 26.53 -13.15
CA ASP A 166 41.54 26.75 -14.57
C ASP A 166 40.69 27.89 -15.14
N THR A 167 39.39 27.92 -14.80
CA THR A 167 38.45 28.90 -15.36
C THR A 167 38.27 30.14 -14.47
N ARG A 168 38.71 30.09 -13.21
CA ARG A 168 38.46 31.10 -12.16
C ARG A 168 36.99 31.44 -11.95
N ILE A 169 36.08 30.56 -12.37
CA ILE A 169 34.65 30.73 -12.15
C ILE A 169 34.34 30.29 -10.71
N LEU A 170 33.54 31.11 -10.02
CA LEU A 170 32.97 30.77 -8.72
C LEU A 170 31.79 29.83 -8.90
N THR A 171 31.86 28.65 -8.31
CA THR A 171 30.76 27.68 -8.27
C THR A 171 30.29 27.46 -6.83
N LEU A 172 28.98 27.23 -6.69
CA LEU A 172 28.38 26.90 -5.41
C LEU A 172 28.57 25.41 -5.13
N ASN A 173 29.27 25.09 -4.06
CA ASN A 173 29.44 23.74 -3.54
C ASN A 173 28.33 23.43 -2.54
N PHE A 174 27.09 23.43 -3.03
CA PHE A 174 25.97 22.93 -2.25
C PHE A 174 26.04 21.41 -2.28
N ASP A 175 26.23 20.80 -1.11
CA ASP A 175 26.40 19.37 -1.03
C ASP A 175 25.16 18.63 -1.55
N LYS A 176 25.38 17.64 -2.42
CA LYS A 176 24.30 16.86 -3.03
C LYS A 176 23.56 16.00 -1.99
N GLU A 177 24.27 15.52 -0.97
CA GLU A 177 23.68 14.73 0.12
C GLU A 177 22.79 15.62 1.00
N LEU A 178 23.19 16.89 1.22
CA LEU A 178 22.36 17.87 1.91
C LEU A 178 21.10 18.23 1.11
N ASP A 179 21.21 18.46 -0.20
CA ASP A 179 20.05 18.71 -1.06
C ASP A 179 19.09 17.49 -1.09
N ALA A 180 19.63 16.27 -1.13
CA ALA A 180 18.85 15.04 -1.03
C ALA A 180 18.12 14.97 0.32
N GLY A 181 18.81 15.22 1.44
CA GLY A 181 18.21 15.25 2.78
C GLY A 181 17.10 16.30 2.93
N LEU A 182 17.30 17.50 2.37
CA LEU A 182 16.25 18.54 2.37
C LEU A 182 15.04 18.15 1.53
N LYS A 183 15.25 17.45 0.42
CA LYS A 183 14.16 16.87 -0.38
C LYS A 183 13.42 15.80 0.42
N GLU A 184 14.12 14.88 1.08
CA GLU A 184 13.48 13.88 1.96
C GLU A 184 12.57 14.54 2.99
N VAL A 185 13.11 15.47 3.80
CA VAL A 185 12.34 16.20 4.81
C VAL A 185 11.11 16.90 4.22
N ARG A 186 11.25 17.50 3.04
CA ARG A 186 10.12 18.16 2.37
C ARG A 186 9.02 17.16 2.00
N TYR A 187 9.39 16.00 1.45
CA TYR A 187 8.42 15.00 1.02
C TYR A 187 7.78 14.28 2.22
N LEU A 188 8.56 13.94 3.24
CA LEU A 188 8.04 13.37 4.50
C LEU A 188 6.98 14.28 5.14
N LYS A 189 7.23 15.59 5.20
CA LYS A 189 6.24 16.58 5.68
C LYS A 189 4.95 16.64 4.85
N LEU A 190 4.98 16.22 3.58
CA LEU A 190 3.78 16.17 2.73
C LEU A 190 3.01 14.86 2.92
N ILE A 191 3.71 13.79 3.32
CA ILE A 191 3.12 12.46 3.56
C ILE A 191 2.40 12.45 4.91
N GLY A 192 2.96 13.10 5.94
CA GLY A 192 2.36 13.24 7.27
C GLY A 192 3.39 13.47 8.35
#